data_AF-A0A2R6LBG1-F1
#
_entry.id   AF-A0A2R6LBG1-F1
#
_cell.length_a   1.000
_cell.length_b   1.000
_cell.length_c   1.000
_cell.angle_alpha   90.00
_cell.angle_beta   90.00
_cell.angle_gamma   90.00
#
_symmetry.space_group_name_H-M   'P 1'
#
loop_
_entity.id
_entity.type
_entity.pdbx_description
1 polymer ?
#
loop_
_entity_poly.entity_id
_entity_poly.type
_entity_poly.pdbx_seq_one_letter_code
_entity_poly.pdbx_strand_id
1 'polypeptide(L)'
;MHWMRRRDLEGGKELGVWLLVDPDDGAVEAELYVESHEYRGGAFDVYTYTEATDWQHRGEFETAEAAFEDAVAYLEAHDSHVAGH
;
A
#
# COMPACT_ATOMS: atom_id res chain seq x y z
N MET A 1 -10.41 11.12 5.03
CA MET A 1 -9.19 10.36 4.65
C MET A 1 -9.31 9.90 3.21
N HIS A 2 -8.21 9.92 2.44
CA HIS A 2 -8.20 9.49 1.05
C HIS A 2 -6.85 8.84 0.70
N TRP A 3 -6.87 7.80 -0.14
CA TRP A 3 -5.65 7.15 -0.60
C TRP A 3 -5.01 7.89 -1.77
N MET A 4 -3.72 8.17 -1.66
CA MET A 4 -2.92 8.79 -2.71
C MET A 4 -1.79 7.87 -3.14
N ARG A 5 -1.68 7.60 -4.45
CA ARG A 5 -0.55 6.85 -4.99
C ARG A 5 0.70 7.73 -5.08
N ARG A 6 1.81 7.24 -4.53
CA ARG A 6 3.14 7.86 -4.64
C ARG A 6 3.98 7.16 -5.71
N ARG A 7 4.99 7.88 -6.21
CA ARG A 7 6.03 7.33 -7.08
C ARG A 7 7.02 6.48 -6.26
N ASP A 8 7.43 5.36 -6.83
CA ASP A 8 8.59 4.55 -6.40
C ASP A 8 9.81 5.44 -6.12
N LEU A 9 10.50 5.16 -5.03
CA LEU A 9 11.74 5.83 -4.65
C LEU A 9 12.96 4.91 -4.74
N GLU A 10 12.75 3.59 -4.74
CA GLU A 10 13.81 2.59 -4.67
C GLU A 10 14.23 2.00 -6.03
N GLY A 11 13.80 2.59 -7.15
CA GLY A 11 14.30 2.23 -8.47
C GLY A 11 13.74 0.90 -9.00
N GLY A 12 12.46 0.66 -8.75
CA GLY A 12 11.72 -0.51 -9.22
C GLY A 12 11.51 -1.60 -8.17
N LYS A 13 11.93 -1.37 -6.92
CA LYS A 13 11.60 -2.25 -5.79
C LYS A 13 10.18 -2.01 -5.31
N GLU A 14 9.72 -0.76 -5.25
CA GLU A 14 8.36 -0.43 -4.81
C GLU A 14 7.47 -0.26 -6.04
N LEU A 15 6.74 -1.31 -6.42
CA LEU A 15 5.90 -1.26 -7.61
C LEU A 15 4.67 -0.37 -7.40
N GLY A 16 4.17 -0.31 -6.17
CA GLY A 16 3.03 0.50 -5.78
C GLY A 16 3.16 0.96 -4.34
N VAL A 17 2.99 2.27 -4.11
CA VAL A 17 2.94 2.86 -2.78
C VAL A 17 1.71 3.74 -2.70
N TRP A 18 0.90 3.56 -1.66
CA TRP A 18 -0.26 4.39 -1.37
C TRP A 18 -0.21 4.90 0.06
N LEU A 19 -0.61 6.14 0.24
CA LEU A 19 -0.68 6.82 1.53
C LEU A 19 -2.12 7.19 1.82
N LEU A 20 -2.63 6.84 3.00
CA LEU A 20 -3.92 7.32 3.49
C LEU A 20 -3.68 8.66 4.15
N VAL A 21 -4.15 9.72 3.52
CA VAL A 21 -3.89 11.10 3.95
C VAL A 21 -5.14 11.70 4.58
N ASP A 22 -4.96 12.31 5.74
CA ASP A 22 -5.97 13.17 6.35
C ASP A 22 -6.11 14.48 5.53
N PRO A 23 -7.31 14.81 5.05
CA PRO A 23 -7.50 15.99 4.19
C PRO A 23 -7.41 17.33 4.95
N ASP A 24 -7.56 17.33 6.27
CA ASP A 24 -7.60 18.54 7.08
C ASP A 24 -6.18 19.03 7.45
N ASP A 25 -5.27 18.12 7.78
CA ASP A 25 -3.89 18.47 8.19
C ASP A 25 -2.78 17.86 7.31
N GLY A 26 -3.11 16.91 6.44
CA GLY A 26 -2.16 16.27 5.52
C GLY A 26 -1.31 15.17 6.16
N ALA A 27 -1.59 14.74 7.39
CA ALA A 27 -0.92 13.61 8.02
C ALA A 27 -1.17 12.31 7.27
N VAL A 28 -0.18 11.43 7.29
CA VAL A 28 -0.27 10.07 6.75
C VAL A 28 -0.65 9.14 7.89
N GLU A 29 -1.85 8.58 7.79
CA GLU A 29 -2.43 7.69 8.81
C GLU A 29 -2.07 6.23 8.58
N ALA A 30 -1.92 5.86 7.31
CA ALA A 30 -1.58 4.51 6.90
C ALA A 30 -0.83 4.51 5.57
N GLU A 31 -0.09 3.43 5.33
CA GLU A 31 0.63 3.20 4.10
C GLU A 31 0.38 1.77 3.59
N LEU A 32 0.41 1.61 2.27
CA LEU A 32 0.27 0.33 1.59
C LEU A 32 1.37 0.22 0.53
N TYR A 33 2.04 -0.92 0.49
CA TYR A 33 3.17 -1.19 -0.39
C TYR A 33 2.97 -2.48 -1.16
N VAL A 34 3.34 -2.46 -2.43
CA VAL A 34 3.61 -3.64 -3.26
C VAL A 34 5.09 -3.59 -3.59
N GLU A 35 5.86 -4.56 -3.10
CA GLU A 35 7.30 -4.67 -3.35
C GLU A 35 7.64 -5.85 -4.26
N SER A 36 8.62 -5.66 -5.15
CA SER A 36 9.26 -6.74 -5.90
C SER A 36 10.56 -7.18 -5.22
N HIS A 37 10.70 -8.48 -5.03
CA HIS A 37 11.95 -9.11 -4.61
C HIS A 37 12.66 -9.86 -5.75
N GLU A 38 12.28 -9.59 -6.99
CA GLU A 38 12.83 -10.30 -8.16
C GLU A 38 14.35 -10.13 -8.29
N TYR A 39 14.92 -9.01 -7.80
CA TYR A 39 16.37 -8.77 -7.78
C TYR A 39 17.16 -9.80 -6.95
N ARG A 40 16.50 -10.53 -6.04
CA ARG A 40 17.06 -11.64 -5.26
C ARG A 40 16.47 -13.00 -5.65
N GLY A 41 15.75 -13.07 -6.77
CA GLY A 41 14.99 -14.25 -7.20
C GLY A 41 13.75 -14.53 -6.34
N GLY A 42 13.23 -13.52 -5.65
CA GLY A 42 12.04 -13.61 -4.80
C GLY A 42 10.74 -13.24 -5.52
N ALA A 43 9.65 -13.32 -4.77
CA ALA A 43 8.28 -13.05 -5.18
C ALA A 43 7.88 -11.57 -5.02
N PHE A 44 6.58 -11.27 -5.03
CA PHE A 44 6.03 -9.95 -4.77
C PHE A 44 5.33 -9.93 -3.41
N ASP A 45 5.61 -8.94 -2.58
CA ASP A 45 5.03 -8.85 -1.25
C ASP A 45 4.13 -7.62 -1.13
N VAL A 46 3.06 -7.77 -0.34
CA VAL A 46 2.19 -6.65 0.02
C VAL A 46 2.34 -6.36 1.51
N TYR A 47 2.57 -5.10 1.85
CA TYR A 47 2.70 -4.65 3.23
C TYR A 47 1.77 -3.48 3.52
N THR A 48 1.31 -3.40 4.77
CA THR A 48 0.64 -2.22 5.30
C THR A 48 1.38 -1.69 6.51
N TYR A 49 1.37 -0.38 6.71
CA TYR A 49 1.92 0.26 7.88
C TYR A 49 0.89 1.22 8.48
N THR A 50 0.78 1.20 9.81
CA THR A 50 0.14 2.25 10.61
C THR A 50 0.97 2.45 11.88
N GLU A 51 0.92 3.63 12.50
CA GLU A 51 1.63 3.85 13.77
C GLU A 51 1.17 2.89 14.88
N ALA A 52 -0.08 2.42 14.82
CA ALA A 52 -0.65 1.54 15.82
C ALA A 52 -0.19 0.08 15.69
N THR A 53 0.02 -0.39 14.46
CA THR A 53 0.30 -1.81 14.17
C THR A 53 1.73 -2.05 13.72
N ASP A 54 2.50 -1.00 13.45
CA ASP A 54 3.77 -1.09 12.73
C ASP A 54 3.58 -1.81 11.36
N TRP A 55 4.65 -2.30 10.76
CA TRP A 55 4.62 -3.03 9.50
C TRP A 55 3.91 -4.37 9.64
N GLN A 56 2.93 -4.60 8.78
CA GLN A 56 2.16 -5.83 8.68
C GLN A 56 2.33 -6.41 7.28
N HIS A 57 2.81 -7.64 7.21
CA HIS A 57 2.89 -8.40 5.97
C HIS A 57 1.51 -8.99 5.65
N ARG A 58 0.97 -8.62 4.49
CA ARG A 58 -0.35 -9.08 4.03
C ARG A 58 -0.27 -10.40 3.28
N GLY A 59 0.80 -10.60 2.51
CA GLY A 59 1.01 -11.83 1.76
C GLY A 59 2.17 -11.73 0.79
N GLU A 60 2.60 -12.91 0.34
CA GLU A 60 3.58 -13.13 -0.72
C GLU A 60 2.85 -13.70 -1.94
N PHE A 61 3.16 -13.17 -3.13
CA PHE A 61 2.47 -13.45 -4.39
C PHE A 61 3.47 -13.77 -5.49
N GLU A 62 3.17 -14.78 -6.31
CA GLU A 62 4.06 -15.20 -7.40
C GLU A 62 4.12 -14.20 -8.56
N THR A 63 3.10 -13.33 -8.70
CA THR A 63 3.02 -12.34 -9.78
C THR A 63 2.71 -10.95 -9.25
N ALA A 64 3.22 -9.93 -9.94
CA ALA A 64 2.89 -8.54 -9.65
C ALA A 64 1.37 -8.31 -9.74
N GLU A 65 0.71 -8.88 -10.76
CA GLU A 65 -0.74 -8.75 -10.94
C GLU A 65 -1.51 -9.18 -9.69
N ALA A 66 -1.20 -10.36 -9.14
CA ALA A 66 -1.87 -10.86 -7.94
C ALA A 66 -1.60 -9.98 -6.70
N ALA A 67 -0.37 -9.46 -6.54
CA ALA A 67 -0.05 -8.53 -5.46
C ALA A 67 -0.82 -7.20 -5.60
N PHE A 68 -0.96 -6.69 -6.83
CA PHE A 68 -1.76 -5.50 -7.10
C PHE A 68 -3.27 -5.74 -6.89
N GLU A 69 -3.77 -6.94 -7.20
CA GLU A 69 -5.17 -7.31 -6.91
C GLU A 69 -5.46 -7.28 -5.39
N ASP A 70 -4.56 -7.82 -4.55
CA ASP A 70 -4.70 -7.69 -3.08
C ASP A 70 -4.66 -6.22 -2.65
N ALA A 71 -3.67 -5.46 -3.13
CA ALA A 71 -3.54 -4.06 -2.80
C ALA A 71 -4.79 -3.25 -3.17
N VAL A 72 -5.37 -3.47 -4.36
CA VAL A 72 -6.62 -2.83 -4.78
C VAL A 72 -7.78 -3.26 -3.88
N ALA A 73 -7.92 -4.56 -3.59
CA ALA A 73 -8.97 -5.04 -2.70
C ALA A 73 -8.85 -4.44 -1.29
N TYR A 74 -7.63 -4.25 -0.80
CA TYR A 74 -7.38 -3.56 0.47
C TYR A 74 -7.81 -2.10 0.41
N LEU A 75 -7.41 -1.37 -0.65
CA LEU A 75 -7.81 0.02 -0.84
C LEU A 75 -9.33 0.13 -0.87
N GLU A 76 -10.03 -0.66 -1.68
CA GLU A 76 -11.50 -0.64 -1.79
C GLU A 76 -12.20 -0.95 -0.46
N ALA A 77 -11.68 -1.92 0.31
CA ALA A 77 -12.23 -2.25 1.63
C ALA A 77 -12.04 -1.13 2.66
N HIS A 78 -11.04 -0.26 2.46
CA HIS A 78 -10.67 0.84 3.37
C HIS A 78 -10.92 2.22 2.75
N ASP A 79 -11.56 2.31 1.58
CA ASP A 79 -11.95 3.56 0.90
C ASP A 79 -13.30 4.08 1.43
N SER A 80 -13.69 3.71 2.66
CA SER A 80 -14.93 4.19 3.25
C SER A 80 -14.84 5.71 3.43
N HIS A 81 -15.38 6.43 2.45
CA HIS A 81 -15.72 7.85 2.49
C HIS A 81 -16.29 8.17 3.88
N VAL A 82 -15.54 8.87 4.72
CA VAL A 82 -16.16 9.73 5.73
C VAL A 82 -16.65 10.95 4.95
N ALA A 83 -17.77 10.80 4.26
CA ALA A 83 -18.52 11.92 3.74
C ALA A 83 -19.08 12.67 4.95
N GLY A 84 -18.30 13.62 5.47
CA GLY A 84 -18.78 14.60 6.43
C GLY A 84 -19.94 15.37 5.82
N HIS A 85 -21.09 15.28 6.46
CA HIS A 85 -22.32 15.97 6.11
C HIS A 85 -22.53 17.19 7.02
#